data_AF-A0A6G1QH44-F1
#
_entry.id   AF-A0A6G1QH44-F1
#
_cell.length_a   1.000
_cell.length_b   1.000
_cell.length_c   1.000
_cell.angle_alpha   90.00
_cell.angle_beta   90.00
_cell.angle_gamma   90.00
#
_symmetry.space_group_name_H-M   'P 1'
#
loop_
_entity.id
_entity.type
_entity.pdbx_description
1 polymer ?
#
loop_
_entity_poly.entity_id
_entity_poly.type
_entity_poly.pdbx_seq_one_letter_code
_entity_poly.pdbx_strand_id
1 'polypeptide(L)'
;MELLGQNKVDHRQRKVAIISQDSFYKVLTPDQKAKALKGQYNFDHPEAFDNDLMYKTLKDIAEGGAVEVPTYDFVTHSRLEEKITVYPADVVLFEGILVFYPQKVRDMFHMKLFVDTDSDVRLSRRVLRDMNRGRELEQILSQYTTFVKPAFEEFCLPTKKYADVIIPRGVDNMVAINLIVQHIQDILNGDICKWQRGSIKGGGFKRAISEQGDLPSGVPNPLGKRVLLEPSSRPH
;
A
#
# COMPACT_ATOMS: atom_id res chain seq x y z
N MET A 1 -8.65 -11.08 -5.12
CA MET A 1 -8.81 -11.95 -6.31
C MET A 1 -10.12 -12.72 -6.31
N GLU A 2 -10.49 -13.37 -5.20
CA GLU A 2 -11.75 -14.14 -5.10
C GLU A 2 -13.00 -13.28 -5.30
N LEU A 3 -13.11 -12.17 -4.55
CA LEU A 3 -14.22 -11.21 -4.67
C LEU A 3 -14.31 -10.51 -6.04
N LEU A 4 -13.24 -10.58 -6.83
CA LEU A 4 -13.18 -10.04 -8.20
C LEU A 4 -13.47 -11.11 -9.26
N GLY A 5 -13.79 -12.34 -8.84
CA GLY A 5 -14.04 -13.47 -9.74
C GLY A 5 -12.81 -13.97 -10.51
N GLN A 6 -11.61 -13.43 -10.22
CA GLN A 6 -10.41 -13.68 -11.02
C GLN A 6 -9.70 -15.01 -10.68
N ASN A 7 -10.05 -15.64 -9.54
CA ASN A 7 -9.39 -16.89 -9.11
C ASN A 7 -9.57 -18.06 -10.09
N LYS A 8 -10.70 -18.11 -10.80
CA LYS A 8 -11.02 -19.18 -11.76
C LYS A 8 -10.73 -18.81 -13.22
N VAL A 9 -10.27 -17.58 -13.46
CA VAL A 9 -9.93 -17.09 -14.80
C VAL A 9 -8.51 -17.53 -15.14
N ASP A 10 -8.33 -18.00 -16.37
CA ASP A 10 -7.02 -18.31 -16.94
C ASP A 10 -6.07 -17.13 -16.71
N HIS A 11 -4.85 -17.41 -16.22
CA HIS A 11 -3.80 -16.42 -16.01
C HIS A 11 -3.56 -15.46 -17.19
N ARG A 12 -3.79 -15.90 -18.43
CA ARG A 12 -3.68 -15.07 -19.65
C ARG A 12 -4.81 -14.07 -19.84
N GLN A 13 -5.94 -14.29 -19.18
CA GLN A 13 -7.17 -13.48 -19.31
C GLN A 13 -7.49 -12.70 -18.04
N ARG A 14 -6.62 -12.77 -17.02
CA ARG A 14 -6.84 -12.05 -15.78
C ARG A 14 -6.74 -10.55 -16.01
N LYS A 15 -7.80 -9.84 -15.64
CA LYS A 15 -7.85 -8.38 -15.69
C LYS A 15 -7.21 -7.72 -14.48
N VAL A 16 -7.00 -8.51 -13.41
CA VAL A 16 -6.35 -8.05 -12.19
C VAL A 16 -5.18 -8.96 -11.88
N ALA A 17 -3.99 -8.39 -11.73
CA ALA A 17 -2.79 -9.11 -11.32
C ALA A 17 -2.36 -8.67 -9.90
N ILE A 18 -1.73 -9.58 -9.17
CA ILE A 18 -1.07 -9.26 -7.90
C ILE A 18 0.42 -9.57 -8.06
N ILE A 19 1.26 -8.62 -7.68
CA ILE A 19 2.71 -8.77 -7.70
C ILE A 19 3.24 -8.44 -6.31
N SER A 20 4.04 -9.35 -5.76
CA SER A 20 4.65 -9.20 -4.44
C SER A 20 6.04 -8.59 -4.57
N GLN A 21 6.37 -7.63 -3.71
CA GLN A 21 7.73 -7.09 -3.59
C GLN A 21 8.73 -8.17 -3.18
N ASP A 22 8.30 -9.19 -2.43
CA ASP A 22 9.17 -10.27 -1.97
C ASP A 22 9.75 -11.08 -3.15
N SER A 23 9.08 -11.11 -4.31
CA SER A 23 9.64 -11.68 -5.54
C SER A 23 10.93 -10.99 -6.00
N PHE A 24 11.18 -9.76 -5.54
CA PHE A 24 12.29 -8.92 -5.97
C PHE A 24 13.45 -8.88 -4.96
N TYR A 25 13.51 -9.76 -3.96
CA TYR A 25 14.72 -9.92 -3.15
C TYR A 25 15.94 -10.17 -4.03
N LYS A 26 17.08 -9.58 -3.67
CA LYS A 26 18.35 -9.77 -4.39
C LYS A 26 18.85 -11.21 -4.25
N VAL A 27 19.64 -11.63 -5.23
CA VAL A 27 20.45 -12.84 -5.11
C VAL A 27 21.55 -12.56 -4.08
N LEU A 28 21.59 -13.37 -3.03
CA LEU A 28 22.55 -13.20 -1.95
C LEU A 28 23.93 -13.74 -2.35
N THR A 29 24.98 -13.06 -1.91
CA THR A 29 26.35 -13.60 -1.93
C THR A 29 26.47 -14.80 -0.98
N PRO A 30 27.48 -15.68 -1.13
CA PRO A 30 27.69 -16.81 -0.21
C PRO A 30 27.73 -16.39 1.26
N ASP A 31 28.41 -15.27 1.58
CA ASP A 31 28.51 -14.74 2.95
C ASP A 31 27.17 -14.23 3.48
N GLN A 32 26.40 -13.53 2.65
CA GLN A 32 25.06 -13.06 3.02
C GLN A 32 24.11 -14.24 3.23
N LYS A 33 24.21 -15.28 2.39
CA LYS A 33 23.41 -16.50 2.52
C LYS A 33 23.73 -17.24 3.83
N ALA A 34 25.01 -17.33 4.20
CA ALA A 34 25.42 -17.90 5.48
C ALA A 34 24.86 -17.12 6.69
N LYS A 35 24.82 -15.78 6.61
CA LYS A 35 24.16 -14.93 7.62
C LYS A 35 22.65 -15.14 7.64
N ALA A 36 22.00 -15.23 6.48
CA ALA A 36 20.56 -15.42 6.36
C ALA A 36 20.08 -16.73 7.01
N LEU A 37 20.80 -17.84 6.79
CA LEU A 37 20.51 -19.14 7.42
C LEU A 37 20.56 -19.07 8.95
N LYS A 38 21.41 -18.20 9.50
CA LYS A 38 21.52 -17.94 10.95
C LYS A 38 20.51 -16.88 11.45
N GLY A 39 19.65 -16.34 10.58
CA GLY A 39 18.74 -15.23 10.92
C GLY A 39 19.44 -13.88 11.12
N GLN A 40 20.68 -13.74 10.65
CA GLN A 40 21.56 -12.58 10.84
C GLN A 40 21.66 -11.67 9.60
N TYR A 41 20.72 -11.80 8.67
CA TYR A 41 20.61 -10.94 7.49
C TYR A 41 19.32 -10.12 7.56
N ASN A 42 19.44 -8.82 7.30
CA ASN A 42 18.31 -7.90 7.34
C ASN A 42 17.56 -7.89 5.99
N PHE A 43 16.53 -8.73 5.89
CA PHE A 43 15.63 -8.75 4.74
C PHE A 43 14.69 -7.54 4.68
N ASP A 44 14.48 -6.85 5.80
CA ASP A 44 13.59 -5.70 5.88
C ASP A 44 14.31 -4.38 5.50
N HIS A 45 15.61 -4.42 5.17
CA HIS A 45 16.38 -3.26 4.70
C HIS A 45 16.11 -2.96 3.21
N PRO A 46 16.00 -1.70 2.77
CA PRO A 46 15.77 -1.34 1.36
C PRO A 46 16.77 -1.93 0.37
N GLU A 47 18.01 -2.17 0.80
CA GLU A 47 19.06 -2.77 -0.04
C GLU A 47 18.90 -4.27 -0.27
N ALA A 48 18.07 -4.96 0.51
CA ALA A 48 17.74 -6.37 0.29
C ALA A 48 16.92 -6.56 -1.00
N PHE A 49 16.26 -5.51 -1.47
CA PHE A 49 15.41 -5.53 -2.67
C PHE A 49 16.15 -5.02 -3.91
N ASP A 50 15.85 -5.66 -5.04
CA ASP A 50 16.29 -5.27 -6.37
C ASP A 50 15.36 -4.18 -6.93
N ASN A 51 15.56 -2.95 -6.44
CA ASN A 51 14.72 -1.80 -6.76
C ASN A 51 14.79 -1.40 -8.24
N ASP A 52 15.86 -1.78 -8.95
CA ASP A 52 16.00 -1.52 -10.38
C ASP A 52 15.17 -2.50 -11.20
N LEU A 53 15.23 -3.80 -10.86
CA LEU A 53 14.34 -4.80 -11.46
C LEU A 53 12.88 -4.49 -11.18
N MET A 54 12.53 -4.15 -9.94
CA MET A 54 11.17 -3.78 -9.55
C MET A 54 10.64 -2.59 -10.36
N TYR A 55 11.43 -1.52 -10.49
CA TYR A 55 11.05 -0.35 -11.28
C TYR A 55 10.90 -0.68 -12.76
N LYS A 56 11.84 -1.46 -13.33
CA LYS A 56 11.76 -1.91 -14.72
C LYS A 56 10.49 -2.73 -14.97
N THR A 57 10.21 -3.72 -14.12
CA THR A 57 9.01 -4.55 -14.26
C THR A 57 7.73 -3.73 -14.20
N LEU A 58 7.63 -2.76 -13.28
CA LEU A 58 6.47 -1.86 -13.21
C LEU A 58 6.33 -0.98 -14.46
N LYS A 59 7.46 -0.54 -15.03
CA LYS A 59 7.46 0.24 -16.27
C LYS A 59 6.97 -0.60 -17.46
N ASP A 60 7.50 -1.80 -17.61
CA ASP A 60 7.12 -2.73 -18.69
C ASP A 60 5.62 -3.10 -18.59
N ILE A 61 5.08 -3.24 -17.36
CA ILE A 61 3.64 -3.43 -17.12
C ILE A 61 2.84 -2.20 -17.57
N ALA A 62 3.28 -1.00 -17.22
CA ALA A 62 2.59 0.24 -17.58
C ALA A 62 2.57 0.49 -19.10
N GLU A 63 3.57 -0.03 -19.83
CA GLU A 63 3.64 0.00 -21.29
C GLU A 63 2.77 -1.10 -21.95
N GLY A 64 2.08 -1.94 -21.16
CA GLY A 64 1.19 -2.99 -21.65
C GLY A 64 1.91 -4.25 -22.12
N GLY A 65 3.16 -4.46 -21.72
CA GLY A 65 3.94 -5.66 -22.03
C GLY A 65 3.63 -6.82 -21.08
N ALA A 66 3.79 -8.06 -21.57
CA ALA A 66 3.89 -9.22 -20.69
C ALA A 66 5.27 -9.22 -20.01
N VAL A 67 5.30 -9.44 -18.70
CA VAL A 67 6.53 -9.38 -17.90
C VAL A 67 6.79 -10.69 -17.18
N GLU A 68 8.06 -11.01 -16.96
CA GLU A 68 8.48 -12.12 -16.11
C GLU A 68 8.82 -11.61 -14.72
N VAL A 69 8.08 -12.09 -13.71
CA VAL A 69 8.34 -11.81 -12.30
C VAL A 69 9.14 -12.96 -11.71
N PRO A 70 10.27 -12.71 -11.01
CA PRO A 70 11.03 -13.77 -10.38
C PRO A 70 10.24 -14.47 -9.27
N THR A 71 10.54 -15.74 -9.05
CA THR A 71 10.03 -16.48 -7.89
C THR A 71 11.12 -16.53 -6.82
N TYR A 72 10.80 -16.11 -5.60
CA TYR A 72 11.74 -16.14 -4.47
C TYR A 72 11.37 -17.27 -3.50
N ASP A 73 12.36 -18.08 -3.14
CA ASP A 73 12.22 -19.13 -2.13
C ASP A 73 12.79 -18.67 -0.79
N PHE A 74 11.92 -18.55 0.21
CA PHE A 74 12.23 -18.14 1.57
C PHE A 74 12.95 -19.22 2.39
N VAL A 75 12.89 -20.48 1.96
CA VAL A 75 13.58 -21.59 2.64
C VAL A 75 15.04 -21.59 2.25
N THR A 76 15.33 -21.54 0.93
CA THR A 76 16.70 -21.52 0.42
C THR A 76 17.33 -20.13 0.36
N HIS A 77 16.56 -19.06 0.61
CA HIS A 77 16.98 -17.66 0.48
C HIS A 77 17.57 -17.34 -0.91
N SER A 78 16.92 -17.83 -1.97
CA SER A 78 17.37 -17.65 -3.36
C SER A 78 16.21 -17.43 -4.33
N ARG A 79 16.52 -16.82 -5.47
CA ARG A 79 15.62 -16.81 -6.64
C ARG A 79 15.64 -18.17 -7.32
N LEU A 80 14.47 -18.65 -7.73
CA LEU A 80 14.33 -19.85 -8.53
C LEU A 80 14.57 -19.54 -10.01
N GLU A 81 14.88 -20.57 -10.80
CA GLU A 81 14.98 -20.46 -12.26
C GLU A 81 13.60 -20.20 -12.89
N GLU A 82 12.56 -20.79 -12.30
CA GLU A 82 11.18 -20.58 -12.71
C GLU A 82 10.72 -19.15 -12.39
N LYS A 83 10.15 -18.50 -13.39
CA LYS A 83 9.55 -17.17 -13.28
C LYS A 83 8.07 -17.25 -13.58
N ILE A 84 7.31 -16.36 -12.97
CA ILE A 84 5.87 -16.22 -13.20
C ILE A 84 5.67 -15.17 -14.28
N THR A 85 5.03 -15.56 -15.38
CA THR A 85 4.62 -14.61 -16.42
C THR A 85 3.35 -13.87 -15.98
N VAL A 86 3.45 -12.55 -15.90
CA VAL A 86 2.31 -11.66 -15.69
C VAL A 86 1.95 -11.04 -17.03
N TYR A 87 0.76 -11.37 -17.52
CA TYR A 87 0.21 -10.80 -18.75
C TYR A 87 -0.36 -9.40 -18.48
N PRO A 88 -0.50 -8.56 -19.52
CA PRO A 88 -1.09 -7.24 -19.39
C PRO A 88 -2.46 -7.32 -18.69
N ALA A 89 -2.63 -6.50 -17.66
CA ALA A 89 -3.82 -6.48 -16.82
C ALA A 89 -4.32 -5.03 -16.68
N ASP A 90 -5.64 -4.87 -16.61
CA ASP A 90 -6.29 -3.56 -16.42
C ASP A 90 -5.95 -2.94 -15.05
N VAL A 91 -5.78 -3.79 -14.02
CA VAL A 91 -5.40 -3.38 -12.67
C VAL A 91 -4.27 -4.26 -12.14
N VAL A 92 -3.24 -3.66 -11.56
CA VAL A 92 -2.15 -4.37 -10.89
C VAL A 92 -2.08 -3.94 -9.44
N LEU A 93 -2.19 -4.91 -8.54
CA LEU A 93 -1.99 -4.73 -7.10
C LEU A 93 -0.53 -5.08 -6.80
N PHE A 94 0.28 -4.06 -6.56
CA PHE A 94 1.67 -4.23 -6.15
C PHE A 94 1.78 -4.09 -4.63
N GLU A 95 2.13 -5.19 -3.94
CA GLU A 95 2.13 -5.25 -2.49
C GLU A 95 3.54 -5.50 -1.93
N GLY A 96 3.82 -4.98 -0.74
CA GLY A 96 5.08 -5.21 -0.05
C GLY A 96 5.37 -4.20 1.06
N ILE A 97 6.38 -4.49 1.88
CA ILE A 97 6.73 -3.68 3.06
C ILE A 97 7.37 -2.32 2.72
N LEU A 98 7.98 -2.18 1.54
CA LEU A 98 8.76 -1.01 1.14
C LEU A 98 8.40 -0.50 -0.26
N VAL A 99 7.21 -0.82 -0.77
CA VAL A 99 6.79 -0.40 -2.13
C VAL A 99 6.72 1.12 -2.29
N PHE A 100 6.47 1.86 -1.20
CA PHE A 100 6.46 3.33 -1.20
C PHE A 100 7.82 3.96 -0.87
N TYR A 101 8.87 3.15 -0.60
CA TYR A 101 10.17 3.67 -0.18
C TYR A 101 10.91 4.35 -1.35
N PRO A 102 11.18 3.67 -2.51
CA PRO A 102 11.83 4.32 -3.64
C PRO A 102 10.85 5.29 -4.31
N GLN A 103 11.21 6.57 -4.39
CA GLN A 103 10.36 7.59 -5.03
C GLN A 103 9.97 7.20 -6.47
N LYS A 104 10.94 6.71 -7.26
CA LYS A 104 10.70 6.27 -8.64
C LYS A 104 9.62 5.21 -8.79
N VAL A 105 9.45 4.32 -7.80
CA VAL A 105 8.42 3.28 -7.79
C VAL A 105 7.11 3.85 -7.27
N ARG A 106 7.18 4.64 -6.18
CA ARG A 106 6.02 5.29 -5.58
C ARG A 106 5.25 6.16 -6.57
N ASP A 107 5.96 6.89 -7.42
CA ASP A 107 5.37 7.82 -8.39
C ASP A 107 4.65 7.09 -9.56
N MET A 108 4.79 5.76 -9.66
CA MET A 108 4.07 4.94 -10.64
C MET A 108 2.67 4.52 -10.19
N PHE A 109 2.35 4.65 -8.90
CA PHE A 109 1.07 4.18 -8.36
C PHE A 109 -0.02 5.24 -8.49
N HIS A 110 -1.11 4.87 -9.18
CA HIS A 110 -2.32 5.70 -9.28
C HIS A 110 -3.07 5.82 -7.95
N MET A 111 -3.02 4.78 -7.11
CA MET A 111 -3.63 4.74 -5.77
C MET A 111 -2.71 4.00 -4.80
N LYS A 112 -2.47 4.58 -3.63
CA LYS A 112 -1.54 4.09 -2.61
C LYS A 112 -2.31 3.75 -1.34
N LEU A 113 -2.33 2.46 -1.00
CA LEU A 113 -3.00 1.94 0.20
C LEU A 113 -1.96 1.53 1.24
N PHE A 114 -2.16 1.93 2.50
CA PHE A 114 -1.33 1.46 3.61
C PHE A 114 -2.18 0.70 4.63
N VAL A 115 -1.87 -0.58 4.83
CA VAL A 115 -2.56 -1.40 5.83
C VAL A 115 -1.94 -1.18 7.20
N ASP A 116 -2.69 -0.57 8.10
CA ASP A 116 -2.24 -0.19 9.43
C ASP A 116 -2.73 -1.19 10.47
N THR A 117 -1.80 -1.80 11.18
CA THR A 117 -2.07 -2.81 12.21
C THR A 117 -0.97 -2.72 13.26
N ASP A 118 -1.36 -2.80 14.52
CA ASP A 118 -0.46 -2.67 15.65
C ASP A 118 0.68 -3.71 15.61
N SER A 119 1.85 -3.30 16.10
CA SER A 119 3.09 -4.07 15.97
C SER A 119 3.04 -5.42 16.66
N ASP A 120 2.35 -5.51 17.80
CA ASP A 120 2.11 -6.72 18.57
C ASP A 120 1.17 -7.70 17.84
N VAL A 121 0.08 -7.21 17.25
CA VAL A 121 -0.83 -8.01 16.41
C VAL A 121 -0.08 -8.55 15.20
N ARG A 122 0.73 -7.72 14.53
CA ARG A 122 1.57 -8.17 13.41
C ARG A 122 2.62 -9.20 13.85
N LEU A 123 3.26 -9.00 15.00
CA LEU A 123 4.22 -9.95 15.55
C LEU A 123 3.57 -11.30 15.86
N SER A 124 2.41 -11.31 16.53
CA SER A 124 1.67 -12.53 16.83
C SER A 124 1.32 -13.32 15.56
N ARG A 125 0.79 -12.63 14.53
CA ARG A 125 0.50 -13.24 13.22
C ARG A 125 1.78 -13.78 12.55
N ARG A 126 2.89 -13.04 12.63
CA ARG A 126 4.19 -13.44 12.07
C ARG A 126 4.73 -14.69 12.75
N VAL A 127 4.70 -14.76 14.07
CA VAL A 127 5.18 -15.91 14.84
C VAL A 127 4.45 -17.18 14.40
N LEU A 128 3.11 -17.15 14.38
CA LEU A 128 2.31 -18.30 13.95
C LEU A 128 2.64 -18.74 12.51
N ARG A 129 2.79 -17.78 11.59
CA ARG A 129 3.13 -18.05 10.19
C ARG A 129 4.53 -18.63 10.02
N ASP A 130 5.53 -18.06 10.69
CA ASP A 130 6.93 -18.45 10.53
C ASP A 130 7.22 -19.79 11.25
N MET A 131 6.51 -20.10 12.35
CA MET A 131 6.53 -21.43 12.97
C MET A 131 6.00 -22.51 12.02
N ASN A 132 4.92 -22.22 11.28
CA ASN A 132 4.41 -23.14 10.24
C ASN A 132 5.40 -23.36 9.07
N ARG A 133 6.44 -22.51 8.95
CA ARG A 133 7.55 -22.65 7.99
C ARG A 133 8.75 -23.39 8.59
N GLY A 134 8.63 -23.96 9.79
CA GLY A 134 9.68 -24.71 10.46
C GLY A 134 10.76 -23.86 11.15
N ARG A 135 10.46 -22.60 11.49
CA ARG A 135 11.38 -21.74 12.23
C ARG A 135 11.12 -21.79 13.74
N GLU A 136 12.22 -21.79 14.50
CA GLU A 136 12.18 -21.78 15.97
C GLU A 136 11.72 -20.42 16.52
N LEU A 137 10.94 -20.46 17.61
CA LEU A 137 10.36 -19.26 18.22
C LEU A 137 11.43 -18.23 18.63
N GLU A 138 12.50 -18.69 19.29
CA GLU A 138 13.59 -17.83 19.73
C GLU A 138 14.28 -17.12 18.56
N GLN A 139 14.48 -17.84 17.45
CA GLN A 139 15.06 -17.27 16.24
C GLN A 139 14.15 -16.21 15.61
N ILE A 140 12.83 -16.46 15.59
CA ILE A 140 11.84 -15.50 15.07
C ILE A 140 11.86 -14.21 15.91
N LEU A 141 11.82 -14.33 17.24
CA LEU A 141 11.80 -13.18 18.15
C LEU A 141 13.12 -12.40 18.12
N SER A 142 14.25 -13.11 18.05
CA SER A 142 15.58 -12.51 17.92
C SER A 142 15.70 -11.74 16.60
N GLN A 143 15.30 -12.34 15.48
CA GLN A 143 15.30 -11.67 14.17
C GLN A 143 14.36 -10.46 14.18
N TYR A 144 13.18 -10.59 14.78
CA TYR A 144 12.21 -9.49 14.87
C TYR A 144 12.77 -8.28 15.62
N THR A 145 13.33 -8.53 16.80
CA THR A 145 13.85 -7.47 17.67
C THR A 145 15.10 -6.82 17.08
N THR A 146 15.96 -7.62 16.45
CA THR A 146 17.25 -7.15 15.91
C THR A 146 17.10 -6.42 14.58
N PHE A 147 16.21 -6.88 13.70
CA PHE A 147 16.14 -6.38 12.31
C PHE A 147 14.78 -5.82 11.95
N VAL A 148 13.71 -6.59 12.15
CA VAL A 148 12.39 -6.29 11.59
C VAL A 148 11.80 -5.03 12.21
N LYS A 149 11.79 -4.94 13.54
CA LYS A 149 11.21 -3.79 14.26
C LYS A 149 11.98 -2.50 13.94
N PRO A 150 13.33 -2.45 14.05
CA PRO A 150 14.09 -1.29 13.64
C PRO A 150 13.86 -0.90 12.17
N ALA A 151 13.93 -1.86 11.24
CA ALA A 151 13.75 -1.58 9.81
C ALA A 151 12.33 -1.11 9.48
N PHE A 152 11.31 -1.65 10.16
CA PHE A 152 9.94 -1.16 10.03
C PHE A 152 9.83 0.29 10.48
N GLU A 153 10.35 0.63 11.66
CA GLU A 153 10.28 1.98 12.23
C GLU A 153 11.08 3.00 11.41
N GLU A 154 12.22 2.58 10.86
CA GLU A 154 13.13 3.43 10.10
C GLU A 154 12.71 3.61 8.63
N PHE A 155 12.31 2.54 7.94
CA PHE A 155 12.11 2.56 6.49
C PHE A 155 10.65 2.44 6.08
N CYS A 156 9.84 1.63 6.76
CA CYS A 156 8.45 1.37 6.36
C CYS A 156 7.50 2.44 6.91
N LEU A 157 7.49 2.65 8.23
CA LEU A 157 6.57 3.54 8.92
C LEU A 157 6.60 4.99 8.37
N PRO A 158 7.77 5.58 8.04
CA PRO A 158 7.80 6.94 7.47
C PRO A 158 7.14 7.04 6.10
N THR A 159 6.95 5.92 5.38
CA THR A 159 6.28 5.91 4.07
C THR A 159 4.76 5.95 4.17
N LYS A 160 4.20 5.71 5.37
CA LYS A 160 2.75 5.80 5.64
C LYS A 160 2.16 7.16 5.24
N LYS A 161 2.96 8.25 5.35
CA LYS A 161 2.56 9.60 4.94
C LYS A 161 2.28 9.76 3.45
N TYR A 162 2.74 8.82 2.62
CA TYR A 162 2.49 8.81 1.17
C TYR A 162 1.23 8.05 0.77
N ALA A 163 0.54 7.41 1.73
CA ALA A 163 -0.68 6.69 1.45
C ALA A 163 -1.82 7.65 1.13
N ASP A 164 -2.60 7.35 0.09
CA ASP A 164 -3.83 8.08 -0.21
C ASP A 164 -4.96 7.60 0.74
N VAL A 165 -4.94 6.31 1.10
CA VAL A 165 -5.91 5.70 2.03
C VAL A 165 -5.19 4.77 3.01
N ILE A 166 -5.55 4.88 4.29
CA ILE A 166 -5.09 3.98 5.36
C ILE A 166 -6.20 3.00 5.70
N ILE A 167 -5.88 1.70 5.67
CA ILE A 167 -6.82 0.61 5.97
C ILE A 167 -6.46 0.00 7.32
N PRO A 168 -7.22 0.27 8.40
CA PRO A 168 -6.98 -0.36 9.69
C PRO A 168 -7.40 -1.85 9.67
N ARG A 169 -6.78 -2.66 10.53
CA ARG A 169 -7.07 -4.09 10.81
C ARG A 169 -6.81 -5.08 9.66
N GLY A 170 -6.59 -4.59 8.44
CA GLY A 170 -6.32 -5.42 7.27
C GLY A 170 -7.53 -6.25 6.85
N VAL A 171 -7.35 -7.57 6.76
CA VAL A 171 -8.36 -8.52 6.24
C VAL A 171 -9.71 -8.47 6.98
N ASP A 172 -9.69 -8.12 8.27
CA ASP A 172 -10.89 -8.03 9.11
C ASP A 172 -11.78 -6.83 8.74
N ASN A 173 -11.28 -5.89 7.94
CA ASN A 173 -11.99 -4.68 7.54
C ASN A 173 -12.72 -4.88 6.21
N MET A 174 -13.77 -5.70 6.22
CA MET A 174 -14.58 -6.02 5.05
C MET A 174 -15.19 -4.78 4.38
N VAL A 175 -15.48 -3.72 5.14
CA VAL A 175 -16.00 -2.45 4.58
C VAL A 175 -14.96 -1.80 3.66
N ALA A 176 -13.72 -1.67 4.12
CA ALA A 176 -12.65 -1.12 3.30
C ALA A 176 -12.34 -2.00 2.08
N ILE A 177 -12.32 -3.33 2.26
CA ILE A 177 -12.10 -4.28 1.18
C ILE A 177 -13.20 -4.13 0.12
N ASN A 178 -14.47 -4.09 0.51
CA ASN A 178 -15.58 -3.94 -0.42
C ASN A 178 -15.52 -2.61 -1.18
N LEU A 179 -15.09 -1.53 -0.54
CA LEU A 179 -14.88 -0.23 -1.21
C LEU A 179 -13.80 -0.32 -2.30
N ILE A 180 -12.67 -0.97 -2.02
CA ILE A 180 -11.60 -1.17 -3.00
C ILE A 180 -12.06 -2.13 -4.12
N VAL A 181 -12.78 -3.19 -3.78
CA VAL A 181 -13.34 -4.14 -4.76
C VAL A 181 -14.30 -3.44 -5.71
N GLN A 182 -15.22 -2.63 -5.19
CA GLN A 182 -16.16 -1.86 -6.02
C GLN A 182 -15.41 -0.88 -6.92
N HIS A 183 -14.41 -0.16 -6.39
CA HIS A 183 -13.61 0.77 -7.19
C HIS A 183 -12.89 0.07 -8.34
N ILE A 184 -12.31 -1.11 -8.10
CA ILE A 184 -11.69 -1.93 -9.14
C ILE A 184 -12.74 -2.37 -10.17
N GLN A 185 -13.92 -2.81 -9.75
CA GLN A 185 -14.99 -3.20 -10.68
C GLN A 185 -15.42 -2.03 -11.58
N ASP A 186 -15.52 -0.82 -11.05
CA ASP A 186 -15.86 0.38 -11.82
C ASP A 186 -14.77 0.71 -12.88
N ILE A 187 -13.49 0.48 -12.56
CA ILE A 187 -12.37 0.57 -13.53
C ILE A 187 -12.57 -0.47 -14.65
N LEU A 188 -12.81 -1.73 -14.29
CA LEU A 188 -12.93 -2.84 -15.24
C LEU A 188 -14.15 -2.71 -16.17
N ASN A 189 -15.23 -2.09 -15.68
CA ASN A 189 -16.44 -1.81 -16.47
C ASN A 189 -16.33 -0.53 -17.32
N GLY A 190 -15.27 0.26 -17.12
CA GLY A 190 -15.06 1.54 -17.79
C GLY A 190 -16.02 2.65 -17.35
N ASP A 191 -16.65 2.51 -16.18
CA ASP A 191 -17.66 3.45 -15.69
C ASP A 191 -17.06 4.78 -15.23
N ILE A 192 -15.79 4.76 -14.79
CA ILE A 192 -15.04 5.95 -14.39
C ILE A 192 -14.75 6.86 -15.60
N CYS A 193 -14.45 6.27 -16.77
CA CYS A 193 -14.29 7.01 -18.04
C CYS A 193 -15.60 7.59 -18.58
N LYS A 194 -16.76 7.13 -18.10
CA LYS A 194 -18.06 7.72 -18.46
C LYS A 194 -18.38 8.95 -17.60
N TRP A 195 -18.01 8.92 -16.31
CA TRP A 195 -18.20 10.04 -15.38
C TRP A 195 -17.44 11.31 -15.79
N GLN A 196 -16.18 11.19 -16.19
CA GLN A 196 -15.41 12.36 -16.67
C GLN A 196 -15.97 12.95 -17.97
N ARG A 197 -16.56 12.12 -18.85
CA ARG A 197 -17.23 12.59 -20.09
C ARG A 197 -18.60 13.22 -19.84
N GLY A 198 -19.30 12.82 -18.77
CA GLY A 198 -20.57 13.42 -18.36
C GLY A 198 -20.40 14.80 -17.71
N SER A 199 -19.29 15.04 -17.00
CA SER A 199 -19.03 16.32 -16.33
C SER A 199 -18.71 17.46 -17.31
N ILE A 200 -18.13 17.16 -18.48
CA ILE A 200 -17.83 18.16 -19.53
C ILE A 200 -19.11 18.59 -20.30
N LYS A 201 -20.20 17.81 -20.25
CA LYS A 201 -21.47 18.11 -20.94
C LYS A 201 -22.58 18.66 -20.01
N GLY A 202 -22.26 18.99 -18.75
CA GLY A 202 -23.19 19.56 -17.79
C GLY A 202 -22.95 21.04 -17.53
N GLY A 203 -23.64 21.89 -18.29
CA GLY A 203 -24.03 23.28 -18.01
C GLY A 203 -23.19 24.12 -17.06
N GLY A 204 -22.54 25.16 -17.60
CA GLY A 204 -21.94 26.22 -16.80
C GLY A 204 -22.96 26.91 -15.90
N PHE A 205 -22.73 26.85 -14.59
CA PHE A 205 -23.30 27.82 -13.66
C PHE A 205 -22.36 29.02 -13.57
N LYS A 206 -22.71 30.07 -14.31
CA LYS A 206 -22.15 31.41 -14.11
C LYS A 206 -22.46 31.85 -12.68
N ARG A 207 -21.43 32.31 -11.97
CA ARG A 207 -21.56 33.16 -10.78
C ARG A 207 -22.44 34.36 -11.11
N ALA A 208 -23.47 34.60 -10.30
CA ALA A 208 -24.12 35.90 -10.19
C ALA A 208 -24.12 36.26 -8.70
N ILE A 209 -23.15 37.09 -8.28
CA ILE A 209 -23.24 37.86 -7.05
C ILE A 209 -23.66 39.25 -7.51
N SER A 210 -24.87 39.66 -7.13
CA SER A 210 -25.41 41.00 -7.39
C SER A 210 -24.86 41.98 -6.36
N GLU A 211 -24.29 43.08 -6.84
CA GLU A 211 -24.04 44.30 -6.06
C GLU A 211 -25.32 45.12 -5.89
N GLN A 212 -25.49 45.71 -4.69
CA GLN A 212 -26.31 46.88 -4.30
C GLN A 212 -26.04 47.03 -2.79
N GLY A 213 -25.65 48.14 -2.16
CA GLY A 213 -25.41 49.54 -2.47
C GLY A 213 -25.04 50.24 -1.12
N ASP A 214 -24.51 51.46 -1.18
CA ASP A 214 -23.70 52.18 -0.15
C ASP A 214 -24.35 52.58 1.21
N LEU A 215 -23.53 52.48 2.30
CA LEU A 215 -23.19 53.37 3.48
C LEU A 215 -24.22 54.38 4.12
N PRO A 216 -24.04 54.92 5.38
CA PRO A 216 -22.80 55.07 6.18
C PRO A 216 -22.85 54.88 7.75
N SER A 217 -21.64 54.72 8.31
CA SER A 217 -21.04 54.98 9.65
C SER A 217 -21.86 55.42 10.90
N GLY A 218 -21.50 54.85 12.09
CA GLY A 218 -21.24 55.64 13.32
C GLY A 218 -21.68 55.12 14.72
N VAL A 219 -20.74 54.52 15.47
CA VAL A 219 -20.52 54.54 16.97
C VAL A 219 -21.51 53.79 17.92
N PRO A 220 -21.19 53.55 19.23
CA PRO A 220 -20.68 52.26 19.75
C PRO A 220 -21.58 51.55 20.80
N ASN A 221 -21.15 50.32 21.14
CA ASN A 221 -21.56 49.36 22.20
C ASN A 221 -22.21 49.93 23.48
N PRO A 222 -23.06 49.16 24.21
CA PRO A 222 -22.49 48.34 25.30
C PRO A 222 -23.19 47.01 25.68
N LEU A 223 -22.38 46.14 26.30
CA LEU A 223 -22.66 45.20 27.41
C LEU A 223 -23.74 44.09 27.23
N GLY A 224 -23.28 42.83 27.19
CA GLY A 224 -24.16 41.68 27.37
C GLY A 224 -23.48 40.29 27.36
N LYS A 225 -22.83 39.95 28.49
CA LYS A 225 -22.55 38.59 29.02
C LYS A 225 -21.92 37.51 28.11
N ARG A 226 -20.63 37.25 28.39
CA ARG A 226 -19.93 35.96 28.16
C ARG A 226 -20.67 34.80 28.83
N VAL A 227 -20.81 33.68 28.13
CA VAL A 227 -20.91 32.35 28.75
C VAL A 227 -19.62 31.60 28.43
N LEU A 228 -18.87 31.33 29.49
CA LEU A 228 -17.65 30.54 29.52
C LEU A 228 -18.06 29.06 29.56
N LEU A 229 -17.64 28.24 28.60
CA LEU A 229 -17.71 26.78 28.72
C LEU A 229 -16.28 26.28 28.94
N GLU A 230 -16.04 25.72 30.13
CA GLU A 230 -14.76 25.14 30.52
C GLU A 230 -14.51 23.78 29.83
N PRO A 231 -13.24 23.39 29.64
CA PRO A 231 -12.88 22.10 29.09
C PRO A 231 -12.90 21.00 30.16
N SER A 232 -13.74 19.99 29.96
CA SER A 232 -13.78 18.80 30.79
C SER A 232 -12.49 18.00 30.65
N SER A 233 -11.74 17.98 31.75
CA SER A 233 -10.61 17.09 31.98
C SER A 233 -11.09 15.96 32.89
N ARG A 234 -10.94 14.69 32.50
CA ARG A 234 -10.39 13.65 33.40
C ARG A 234 -10.14 12.30 32.69
N PRO A 235 -9.19 11.50 33.24
CA PRO A 235 -8.56 10.35 32.61
C PRO A 235 -9.16 9.01 33.08
N HIS A 236 -9.02 7.98 32.25
CA HIS A 236 -8.41 6.67 32.55
C HIS A 236 -8.40 5.83 31.26
#